data_AF-M2WTJ9-F1
#
_entry.id   AF-M2WTJ9-F1
#
_cell.length_a   1.000
_cell.length_b   1.000
_cell.length_c   1.000
_cell.angle_alpha   90.00
_cell.angle_beta   90.00
_cell.angle_gamma   90.00
#
_symmetry.space_group_name_H-M   'P 1'
#
loop_
_entity.id
_entity.type
_entity.pdbx_description
1 polymer ?
#
loop_
_entity_poly.entity_id
_entity_poly.type
_entity_poly.pdbx_seq_one_letter_code
_entity_poly.pdbx_strand_id
1 'polypeptide(L)'
;MRKTRFFNGNFRKSSYRSMGSKRDNKGLFSMLYHGLMSALFLLGGLTLVGVGIYAEVTHSGKFDLDWTSSFWSAVTNFGIAAIVVGATLAVIGAVGFVAFQSGFCGKFFKLVYFILLVAVFLVLLFMAIVTLMLANGDNVSTLKSTLCDSWKNTEQNHPSSVVAIEDRYSCCGFDKACTNSVTSGCNYTLDCYQAITSKYHKWYLPVGVTSIVLGGLSLIDILVICCL
;
A
#
# COMPACT_ATOMS: atom_id res chain seq x y z
N MET A 1 -30.19 -43.86 70.80
CA MET A 1 -30.79 -43.21 69.61
C MET A 1 -29.99 -41.98 69.21
N ARG A 2 -29.19 -42.03 68.14
CA ARG A 2 -29.03 -40.93 67.15
C ARG A 2 -28.22 -41.43 65.96
N LYS A 3 -28.85 -41.32 64.78
CA LYS A 3 -28.45 -41.83 63.47
C LYS A 3 -27.17 -41.16 62.95
N THR A 4 -26.17 -41.98 62.64
CA THR A 4 -25.15 -41.67 61.63
C THR A 4 -25.79 -41.70 60.24
N ARG A 5 -25.67 -40.62 59.48
CA ARG A 5 -26.08 -40.56 58.07
C ARG A 5 -24.83 -40.44 57.21
N PHE A 6 -24.38 -41.58 56.68
CA PHE A 6 -23.45 -41.65 55.55
C PHE A 6 -24.17 -41.11 54.31
N PHE A 7 -23.75 -39.96 53.79
CA PHE A 7 -24.14 -39.53 52.46
C PHE A 7 -23.04 -39.94 51.47
N ASN A 8 -23.32 -41.03 50.78
CA ASN A 8 -22.60 -41.48 49.60
C ASN A 8 -23.01 -40.57 48.43
N GLY A 9 -22.12 -39.68 48.01
CA GLY A 9 -22.35 -38.66 46.98
C GLY A 9 -21.45 -38.82 45.75
N ASN A 10 -21.11 -40.06 45.39
CA ASN A 10 -20.33 -40.36 44.17
C ASN A 10 -21.25 -40.60 42.98
N PHE A 11 -21.92 -39.58 42.45
CA PHE A 11 -22.52 -39.69 41.12
C PHE A 11 -22.58 -38.32 40.43
N ARG A 12 -22.07 -38.29 39.19
CA ARG A 12 -22.11 -37.20 38.18
C ARG A 12 -20.97 -36.17 38.19
N LYS A 13 -19.76 -36.63 37.87
CA LYS A 13 -18.73 -35.80 37.20
C LYS A 13 -18.16 -36.53 35.98
N SER A 14 -19.00 -36.90 35.01
CA SER A 14 -18.49 -37.44 33.75
C SER A 14 -19.49 -37.28 32.59
N SER A 15 -19.93 -36.05 32.32
CA SER A 15 -20.72 -35.80 31.10
C SER A 15 -20.62 -34.35 30.59
N TYR A 16 -19.45 -33.71 30.76
CA TYR A 16 -19.17 -32.36 30.25
C TYR A 16 -17.83 -32.27 29.48
N ARG A 17 -17.31 -33.39 28.95
CA ARG A 17 -16.00 -33.41 28.27
C ARG A 17 -16.05 -33.56 26.74
N SER A 18 -17.23 -33.66 26.13
CA SER A 18 -17.34 -34.00 24.69
C SER A 18 -17.87 -32.88 23.78
N MET A 19 -18.00 -31.64 24.25
CA MET A 19 -18.40 -30.50 23.40
C MET A 19 -17.34 -29.40 23.26
N GLY A 20 -16.15 -29.55 23.87
CA GLY A 20 -15.06 -28.57 23.77
C GLY A 20 -14.28 -28.58 22.45
N SER A 21 -14.20 -29.73 21.77
CA SER A 21 -13.24 -29.91 20.66
C SER A 21 -13.56 -29.12 19.38
N LYS A 22 -14.82 -28.72 19.12
CA LYS A 22 -15.16 -27.93 17.92
C LYS A 22 -15.01 -26.42 18.09
N ARG A 23 -14.91 -25.90 19.32
CA ARG A 23 -14.79 -24.45 19.57
C ARG A 23 -13.33 -23.97 19.48
N ASP A 24 -12.38 -24.85 19.77
CA ASP A 24 -10.95 -24.50 19.83
C ASP A 24 -10.33 -24.31 18.43
N ASN A 25 -10.76 -25.05 17.41
CA ASN A 25 -10.16 -24.97 16.07
C ASN A 25 -10.41 -23.64 15.35
N LYS A 26 -11.56 -22.98 15.58
CA LYS A 26 -11.88 -21.70 14.94
C LYS A 26 -11.02 -20.55 15.46
N GLY A 27 -10.79 -20.52 16.78
CA GLY A 27 -9.94 -19.51 17.42
C GLY A 27 -8.48 -19.64 16.99
N LEU A 28 -7.96 -20.87 16.94
CA LEU A 28 -6.58 -21.12 16.51
C LEU A 28 -6.35 -20.71 15.06
N PHE A 29 -7.23 -21.12 14.14
CA PHE A 29 -7.09 -20.77 12.72
C PHE A 29 -7.05 -19.25 12.51
N SER A 30 -7.98 -18.53 13.14
CA SER A 30 -8.02 -17.07 13.02
C SER A 30 -6.78 -16.41 13.61
N MET A 31 -6.30 -16.83 14.78
CA MET A 31 -5.07 -16.31 15.36
C MET A 31 -3.85 -16.53 14.46
N LEU A 32 -3.74 -17.72 13.87
CA LEU A 32 -2.65 -18.04 12.93
C LEU A 32 -2.74 -17.21 11.64
N TYR A 33 -3.95 -17.04 11.09
CA TYR A 33 -4.17 -16.25 9.89
C TYR A 33 -3.81 -14.78 10.09
N HIS A 34 -4.35 -14.13 11.13
CA HIS A 34 -4.03 -12.73 11.42
C HIS A 34 -2.57 -12.54 11.80
N GLY A 35 -1.98 -13.49 12.52
CA GLY A 35 -0.55 -13.48 12.84
C GLY A 35 0.31 -13.55 11.59
N LEU A 36 -0.04 -14.41 10.63
CA LEU A 36 0.66 -14.51 9.34
C LEU A 36 0.51 -13.23 8.53
N MET A 37 -0.70 -12.68 8.40
CA MET A 37 -0.92 -11.42 7.68
C MET A 37 -0.17 -10.25 8.31
N SER A 38 -0.18 -10.16 9.64
CA SER A 38 0.57 -9.16 10.39
C SER A 38 2.08 -9.29 10.17
N ALA A 39 2.60 -10.53 10.13
CA ALA A 39 3.99 -10.80 9.80
C ALA A 39 4.35 -10.34 8.38
N LEU A 40 3.48 -10.63 7.41
CA LEU A 40 3.69 -10.22 6.01
C LEU A 40 3.66 -8.70 5.86
N PHE A 41 2.73 -8.00 6.50
CA PHE A 41 2.70 -6.54 6.51
C PHE A 41 3.93 -5.94 7.17
N LEU A 42 4.39 -6.52 8.28
CA LEU A 42 5.59 -6.05 8.97
C LEU A 42 6.85 -6.22 8.13
N LEU A 43 7.09 -7.43 7.63
CA LEU A 43 8.27 -7.75 6.83
C LEU A 43 8.24 -7.04 5.48
N GLY A 44 7.09 -7.00 4.81
CA GLY A 44 6.90 -6.28 3.56
C GLY A 44 7.09 -4.78 3.75
N GLY A 45 6.53 -4.21 4.82
CA GLY A 45 6.69 -2.81 5.18
C GLY A 45 8.15 -2.42 5.42
N LEU A 46 8.87 -3.18 6.25
CA LEU A 46 10.29 -2.94 6.53
C LEU A 46 11.16 -3.09 5.27
N THR A 47 10.87 -4.08 4.42
CA THR A 47 11.55 -4.25 3.14
C THR A 47 11.34 -3.04 2.24
N LEU A 48 10.10 -2.55 2.15
CA LEU A 48 9.75 -1.38 1.34
C LEU A 48 10.41 -0.10 1.86
N VAL A 49 10.50 0.08 3.18
CA VAL A 49 11.28 1.18 3.79
C VAL A 49 12.75 1.09 3.38
N GLY A 50 13.36 -0.09 3.47
CA GLY A 50 14.75 -0.30 3.07
C GLY A 50 14.99 0.04 1.59
N VAL A 51 14.10 -0.42 0.69
CA VAL A 51 14.15 -0.10 -0.74
C VAL A 51 13.96 1.40 -0.98
N GLY A 52 13.03 2.05 -0.27
CA GLY A 52 12.79 3.48 -0.38
C GLY A 52 13.97 4.34 0.06
N ILE A 53 14.61 3.99 1.19
CA ILE A 53 15.84 4.63 1.65
C ILE A 53 16.97 4.47 0.62
N TYR A 54 17.14 3.25 0.09
CA TYR A 54 18.14 2.99 -0.96
C TYR A 54 17.88 3.84 -2.22
N ALA A 55 16.63 3.93 -2.67
CA ALA A 55 16.26 4.71 -3.83
C ALA A 55 16.51 6.22 -3.64
N GLU A 56 16.26 6.75 -2.44
CA GLU A 56 16.50 8.15 -2.10
C GLU A 56 18.01 8.46 -2.05
N VAL A 57 18.80 7.61 -1.38
CA VAL A 57 20.26 7.78 -1.25
C VAL A 57 20.98 7.68 -2.60
N THR A 58 20.49 6.83 -3.50
CA THR A 58 21.07 6.67 -4.84
C THR A 58 20.49 7.61 -5.89
N HIS A 59 19.54 8.48 -5.52
CA HIS A 59 18.80 9.35 -6.43
C HIS A 59 18.13 8.61 -7.62
N SER A 60 17.84 7.32 -7.47
CA SER A 60 17.37 6.45 -8.56
C SER A 60 15.86 6.56 -8.81
N GLY A 61 15.13 7.32 -7.98
CA GLY A 61 13.66 7.34 -7.97
C GLY A 61 13.00 8.73 -8.03
N LYS A 62 13.76 9.79 -8.28
CA LYS A 62 13.23 11.16 -8.31
C LYS A 62 12.90 11.59 -9.74
N PHE A 63 11.67 12.05 -9.96
CA PHE A 63 11.35 12.93 -11.06
C PHE A 63 11.63 14.36 -10.60
N ASP A 64 12.71 14.96 -11.11
CA ASP A 64 13.08 16.34 -10.84
C ASP A 64 12.18 17.32 -11.62
N LEU A 65 10.87 17.21 -11.38
CA LEU A 65 9.86 18.15 -11.85
C LEU A 65 9.45 19.06 -10.70
N ASP A 66 9.27 20.35 -10.99
CA ASP A 66 8.76 21.34 -10.05
C ASP A 66 7.24 21.29 -10.01
N TRP A 67 6.72 20.51 -9.07
CA TRP A 67 5.29 20.35 -8.86
C TRP A 67 4.68 21.57 -8.18
N THR A 68 3.53 22.01 -8.68
CA THR A 68 2.74 23.09 -8.07
C THR A 68 2.07 22.69 -6.75
N SER A 69 1.87 21.38 -6.52
CA SER A 69 1.29 20.85 -5.28
C SER A 69 2.28 19.97 -4.51
N SER A 70 2.27 20.12 -3.17
CA SER A 70 3.08 19.33 -2.26
C SER A 70 2.74 17.84 -2.30
N PHE A 71 1.46 17.51 -2.55
CA PHE A 71 1.00 16.13 -2.71
C PHE A 71 1.68 15.44 -3.90
N TRP A 72 1.68 16.07 -5.08
CA TRP A 72 2.29 15.47 -6.26
C TRP A 72 3.81 15.37 -6.12
N SER A 73 4.46 16.34 -5.50
CA SER A 73 5.89 16.26 -5.15
C SER A 73 6.22 15.05 -4.27
N ALA A 74 5.40 14.80 -3.24
CA ALA A 74 5.61 13.67 -2.34
C ALA A 74 5.31 12.31 -3.00
N VAL A 75 4.24 12.22 -3.79
CA VAL A 75 3.80 10.96 -4.42
C VAL A 75 4.71 10.55 -5.58
N THR A 76 5.30 11.50 -6.29
CA THR A 76 6.15 11.21 -7.47
C THR A 76 7.63 11.00 -7.12
N ASN A 77 8.03 11.31 -5.88
CA ASN A 77 9.26 10.76 -5.33
C ASN A 77 9.00 9.33 -4.88
N PHE A 78 9.36 8.36 -5.73
CA PHE A 78 9.15 6.94 -5.46
C PHE A 78 9.88 6.45 -4.19
N GLY A 79 11.02 7.07 -3.83
CA GLY A 79 11.77 6.76 -2.62
C GLY A 79 10.98 7.13 -1.36
N ILE A 80 10.54 8.39 -1.28
CA ILE A 80 9.72 8.89 -0.17
C ILE A 80 8.40 8.12 -0.09
N ALA A 81 7.72 7.91 -1.22
CA ALA A 81 6.47 7.15 -1.27
C ALA A 81 6.65 5.72 -0.73
N ALA A 82 7.71 5.01 -1.14
CA ALA A 82 8.03 3.68 -0.63
C ALA A 82 8.31 3.68 0.89
N ILE A 83 9.03 4.69 1.41
CA ILE A 83 9.26 4.84 2.86
C ILE A 83 7.94 5.03 3.61
N VAL A 84 7.10 5.96 3.16
CA VAL A 84 5.83 6.28 3.85
C VAL A 84 4.87 5.08 3.85
N VAL A 85 4.69 4.45 2.68
CA VAL A 85 3.83 3.26 2.56
C VAL A 85 4.42 2.11 3.38
N GLY A 86 5.74 1.89 3.30
CA GLY A 86 6.40 0.81 4.02
C GLY A 86 6.31 0.96 5.54
N ALA A 87 6.54 2.18 6.04
CA ALA A 87 6.40 2.49 7.47
C ALA A 87 4.96 2.28 7.95
N THR A 88 3.97 2.69 7.14
CA THR A 88 2.55 2.48 7.45
C THR A 88 2.23 0.99 7.55
N LEU A 89 2.65 0.18 6.58
CA LEU A 89 2.46 -1.27 6.61
C LEU A 89 3.16 -1.93 7.80
N ALA A 90 4.37 -1.48 8.14
CA ALA A 90 5.10 -1.97 9.30
C ALA A 90 4.35 -1.68 10.61
N VAL A 91 3.80 -0.47 10.76
CA VAL A 91 2.97 -0.09 11.92
C VAL A 91 1.72 -0.96 11.98
N ILE A 92 1.04 -1.19 10.86
CA ILE A 92 -0.15 -2.05 10.80
C ILE A 92 0.17 -3.47 11.22
N GLY A 93 1.27 -4.04 10.71
CA GLY A 93 1.74 -5.36 11.11
C GLY A 93 2.05 -5.44 12.60
N ALA A 94 2.76 -4.45 13.15
CA ALA A 94 3.07 -4.38 14.58
C ALA A 94 1.82 -4.27 15.45
N VAL A 95 0.86 -3.42 15.07
CA VAL A 95 -0.44 -3.29 15.75
C VAL A 95 -1.23 -4.59 15.68
N GLY A 96 -1.19 -5.29 14.54
CA GLY A 96 -1.80 -6.61 14.37
C GLY A 96 -1.29 -7.62 15.38
N PHE A 97 0.02 -7.74 15.58
CA PHE A 97 0.59 -8.63 16.61
C PHE A 97 0.09 -8.31 18.02
N VAL A 98 -0.08 -7.04 18.37
CA VAL A 98 -0.58 -6.62 19.69
C VAL A 98 -2.10 -6.85 19.81
N ALA A 99 -2.86 -6.65 18.74
CA ALA A 99 -4.32 -6.75 18.73
C ALA A 99 -4.83 -8.17 19.08
N PHE A 100 -4.07 -9.21 18.75
CA PHE A 100 -4.46 -10.60 19.00
C PHE A 100 -3.84 -11.23 20.26
N GLN A 101 -3.08 -10.47 21.05
CA GLN A 101 -2.66 -10.93 22.38
C GLN A 101 -3.84 -10.92 23.37
N SER A 102 -3.94 -11.98 24.17
CA SER A 102 -4.99 -12.12 25.19
C SER A 102 -4.76 -11.14 26.34
N GLY A 103 -5.50 -10.02 26.37
CA GLY A 103 -5.42 -9.02 27.44
C GLY A 103 -6.51 -7.94 27.36
N PHE A 104 -6.63 -7.13 28.42
CA PHE A 104 -7.66 -6.08 28.54
C PHE A 104 -7.60 -5.04 27.41
N CYS A 105 -6.40 -4.72 26.92
CA CYS A 105 -6.19 -3.77 25.82
C CYS A 105 -6.56 -4.34 24.43
N GLY A 106 -6.78 -5.65 24.29
CA GLY A 106 -6.97 -6.29 22.99
C GLY A 106 -8.15 -5.74 22.18
N LYS A 107 -9.25 -5.32 22.83
CA LYS A 107 -10.42 -4.76 22.13
C LYS A 107 -10.11 -3.44 21.43
N PHE A 108 -9.36 -2.55 22.08
CA PHE A 108 -8.97 -1.27 21.50
C PHE A 108 -8.01 -1.47 20.32
N PHE A 109 -6.97 -2.29 20.49
CA PHE A 109 -6.03 -2.57 19.41
C PHE A 109 -6.68 -3.29 18.22
N LYS A 110 -7.67 -4.16 18.45
CA LYS A 110 -8.47 -4.75 17.36
C LYS A 110 -9.27 -3.70 16.59
N LEU A 111 -9.89 -2.74 17.28
CA LEU A 111 -10.59 -1.64 16.61
C LEU A 111 -9.63 -0.77 15.78
N VAL A 112 -8.48 -0.40 16.35
CA VAL A 112 -7.45 0.37 15.64
C VAL A 112 -6.95 -0.41 14.42
N TYR A 113 -6.62 -1.68 14.59
CA TYR A 113 -6.18 -2.57 13.51
C TYR A 113 -7.24 -2.66 12.39
N PHE A 114 -8.51 -2.85 12.75
CA PHE A 114 -9.63 -2.87 11.81
C PHE A 114 -9.74 -1.56 11.02
N ILE A 115 -9.68 -0.40 11.68
CA ILE A 115 -9.73 0.90 11.02
C ILE A 115 -8.56 1.07 10.04
N LEU A 116 -7.36 0.67 10.46
CA LEU A 116 -6.17 0.73 9.61
C LEU A 116 -6.28 -0.18 8.38
N LEU A 117 -6.79 -1.41 8.54
CA LEU A 117 -7.04 -2.32 7.42
C LEU A 117 -8.07 -1.75 6.44
N VAL A 118 -9.16 -1.15 6.94
CA VAL A 118 -10.15 -0.48 6.09
C VAL A 118 -9.50 0.67 5.32
N ALA A 119 -8.68 1.50 5.98
CA ALA A 119 -7.96 2.58 5.31
C ALA A 119 -7.02 2.05 4.21
N VAL A 120 -6.25 0.99 4.48
CA VAL A 120 -5.39 0.35 3.49
C VAL A 120 -6.20 -0.22 2.32
N PHE A 121 -7.32 -0.89 2.61
CA PHE A 121 -8.21 -1.41 1.58
C PHE A 121 -8.74 -0.30 0.66
N LEU A 122 -9.18 0.84 1.22
CA LEU A 122 -9.65 1.98 0.43
C LEU A 122 -8.54 2.58 -0.44
N VAL A 123 -7.32 2.68 0.08
CA VAL A 123 -6.15 3.14 -0.69
C VAL A 123 -5.82 2.16 -1.82
N LEU A 124 -5.79 0.85 -1.55
CA LEU A 124 -5.52 -0.17 -2.59
C LEU A 124 -6.63 -0.20 -3.65
N LEU A 125 -7.88 -0.01 -3.26
CA LEU A 125 -9.01 0.10 -4.17
C LEU A 125 -8.87 1.34 -5.07
N PHE A 126 -8.54 2.50 -4.48
CA PHE A 126 -8.27 3.71 -5.23
C PHE A 126 -7.12 3.52 -6.23
N MET A 127 -6.01 2.92 -5.80
CA MET A 127 -4.87 2.62 -6.67
C MET A 127 -5.23 1.66 -7.80
N ALA A 128 -6.04 0.62 -7.53
CA ALA A 128 -6.53 -0.29 -8.55
C ALA A 128 -7.41 0.43 -9.59
N ILE A 129 -8.30 1.31 -9.15
CA ILE A 129 -9.16 2.10 -10.05
C ILE A 129 -8.32 3.05 -10.90
N VAL A 130 -7.39 3.81 -10.28
CA VAL A 130 -6.54 4.76 -11.00
C VAL A 130 -5.64 4.04 -12.02
N THR A 131 -5.00 2.94 -11.63
CA THR A 131 -4.16 2.16 -12.56
C THR A 131 -4.96 1.57 -13.71
N LEU A 132 -6.21 1.13 -13.46
CA LEU A 132 -7.12 0.67 -14.50
C LEU A 132 -7.52 1.80 -15.45
N MET A 133 -7.85 2.98 -14.93
CA MET A 133 -8.13 4.17 -15.75
C MET A 133 -6.94 4.54 -16.63
N LEU A 134 -5.73 4.56 -16.05
CA LEU A 134 -4.49 4.83 -16.80
C LEU A 134 -4.19 3.75 -17.83
N ALA A 135 -4.50 2.48 -17.55
CA ALA A 135 -4.33 1.39 -18.49
C ALA A 135 -5.30 1.49 -19.68
N ASN A 136 -6.54 1.93 -19.43
CA ASN A 136 -7.55 2.10 -20.46
C ASN A 136 -7.45 3.43 -21.24
N GLY A 137 -6.64 4.37 -20.76
CA GLY A 137 -6.52 5.71 -21.36
C GLY A 137 -7.64 6.69 -20.96
N ASP A 138 -8.51 6.31 -20.03
CA ASP A 138 -9.57 7.17 -19.50
C ASP A 138 -8.98 8.22 -18.52
N ASN A 139 -9.42 9.48 -18.62
CA ASN A 139 -8.98 10.61 -17.76
C ASN A 139 -7.48 10.95 -17.82
N VAL A 140 -6.78 10.52 -18.86
CA VAL A 140 -5.38 10.86 -19.11
C VAL A 140 -5.16 12.38 -19.26
N SER A 141 -6.21 13.14 -19.64
CA SER A 141 -6.14 14.59 -19.84
C SER A 141 -5.76 15.36 -18.57
N THR A 142 -6.33 15.02 -17.40
CA THR A 142 -6.03 15.73 -16.14
C THR A 142 -4.62 15.43 -15.65
N LEU A 143 -4.20 14.15 -15.70
CA LEU A 143 -2.83 13.79 -15.34
C LEU A 143 -1.83 14.46 -16.30
N LYS A 144 -2.13 14.45 -17.60
CA LYS A 144 -1.33 15.10 -18.63
C LYS A 144 -1.25 16.61 -18.43
N SER A 145 -2.34 17.28 -18.03
CA SER A 145 -2.31 18.72 -17.75
C SER A 145 -1.48 19.05 -16.51
N THR A 146 -1.62 18.29 -15.42
CA THR A 146 -0.77 18.48 -14.22
C THR A 146 0.71 18.27 -14.52
N LEU A 147 1.03 17.24 -15.32
CA LEU A 147 2.39 17.00 -15.79
C LEU A 147 2.90 18.12 -16.70
N CYS A 148 2.05 18.63 -17.60
CA CYS A 148 2.36 19.77 -18.47
C CYS A 148 2.67 21.04 -17.67
N ASP A 149 1.87 21.36 -16.66
CA ASP A 149 2.08 22.53 -15.81
C ASP A 149 3.39 22.41 -15.01
N SER A 150 3.65 21.21 -14.47
CA SER A 150 4.88 20.94 -13.72
C SER A 150 6.11 20.96 -14.64
N TRP A 151 5.98 20.46 -15.87
CA TRP A 151 7.02 20.56 -16.90
C TRP A 151 7.35 22.03 -17.22
N LYS A 152 6.35 22.86 -17.51
CA LYS A 152 6.54 24.29 -17.80
C LYS A 152 7.22 25.01 -16.65
N ASN A 153 6.82 24.70 -15.43
CA ASN A 153 7.43 25.28 -14.23
C ASN A 153 8.90 24.86 -14.09
N THR A 154 9.21 23.58 -14.37
CA THR A 154 10.59 23.06 -14.35
C THR A 154 11.44 23.68 -15.44
N GLU A 155 10.91 23.83 -16.66
CA GLU A 155 11.58 24.48 -17.79
C GLU A 155 11.98 25.93 -17.45
N GLN A 156 11.13 26.64 -16.71
CA GLN A 156 11.38 28.02 -16.29
C GLN A 156 12.38 28.13 -15.13
N ASN A 157 12.25 27.30 -14.09
CA ASN A 157 13.03 27.45 -12.87
C ASN A 157 14.33 26.62 -12.87
N HIS A 158 14.31 25.45 -13.49
CA HIS A 158 15.38 24.45 -13.47
C HIS A 158 15.58 23.79 -14.85
N PRO A 159 16.00 24.55 -15.89
CA PRO A 159 16.14 24.03 -17.25
C PRO A 159 17.12 22.85 -17.37
N SER A 160 18.11 22.74 -16.48
CA SER A 160 19.03 21.59 -16.44
C SER A 160 18.34 20.27 -16.09
N SER A 161 17.27 20.30 -15.28
CA SER A 161 16.48 19.10 -14.95
C SER A 161 15.71 18.60 -16.16
N VAL A 162 15.19 19.53 -17.00
CA VAL A 162 14.54 19.19 -18.26
C VAL A 162 15.51 18.47 -19.20
N VAL A 163 16.72 19.00 -19.39
CA VAL A 163 17.76 18.36 -20.22
C VAL A 163 18.11 16.97 -19.71
N ALA A 164 18.22 16.78 -18.39
CA ALA A 164 18.50 15.47 -17.80
C ALA A 164 17.36 14.46 -18.02
N ILE A 165 16.10 14.91 -17.99
CA ILE A 165 14.94 14.07 -18.30
C ILE A 165 14.93 13.71 -19.79
N GLU A 166 15.14 14.67 -20.67
CA GLU A 166 15.22 14.47 -22.12
C GLU A 166 16.30 13.45 -22.50
N ASP A 167 17.50 13.55 -21.90
CA ASP A 167 18.59 12.60 -22.10
C ASP A 167 18.25 11.20 -21.55
N ARG A 168 17.75 11.13 -20.31
CA ARG A 168 17.40 9.87 -19.63
C ARG A 168 16.32 9.06 -20.36
N TYR A 169 15.37 9.74 -21.00
CA TYR A 169 14.26 9.11 -21.71
C TYR A 169 14.40 9.18 -23.24
N SER A 170 15.50 9.73 -23.76
CA SER A 170 15.79 9.90 -25.19
C SER A 170 14.62 10.55 -25.95
N CYS A 171 14.14 11.67 -25.42
CA CYS A 171 12.93 12.36 -25.87
C CYS A 171 13.14 13.88 -25.94
N CYS A 172 12.21 14.59 -26.57
CA CYS A 172 12.31 16.02 -26.81
C CYS A 172 11.01 16.76 -26.52
N GLY A 173 11.05 17.73 -25.61
CA GLY A 173 9.88 18.47 -25.18
C GLY A 173 8.84 17.56 -24.51
N PHE A 174 7.84 18.15 -23.87
CA PHE A 174 6.81 17.36 -23.21
C PHE A 174 5.76 16.85 -24.19
N ASP A 175 5.16 17.78 -24.93
CA ASP A 175 4.17 17.61 -26.00
C ASP A 175 4.08 18.97 -26.73
N LYS A 176 3.66 18.97 -28.00
CA LYS A 176 3.56 20.19 -28.84
C LYS A 176 2.70 21.29 -28.21
N ALA A 177 1.69 20.91 -27.42
CA ALA A 177 0.82 21.86 -26.72
C ALA A 177 1.43 22.45 -25.43
N CYS A 178 2.53 21.87 -24.95
CA CYS A 178 3.10 22.14 -23.62
C CYS A 178 4.52 22.73 -23.65
N THR A 179 5.28 22.52 -24.73
CA THR A 179 6.65 23.01 -24.85
C THR A 179 6.67 24.43 -25.41
N ASN A 180 7.30 25.37 -24.69
CA ASN A 180 7.47 26.74 -25.13
C ASN A 180 8.80 26.90 -25.89
N SER A 181 8.96 26.32 -27.08
CA SER A 181 10.08 26.61 -28.02
C SER A 181 11.54 26.53 -27.52
N VAL A 182 11.81 26.18 -26.25
CA VAL A 182 13.13 26.28 -25.59
C VAL A 182 13.94 24.97 -25.69
N THR A 183 13.51 24.01 -26.51
CA THR A 183 14.34 22.83 -26.82
C THR A 183 15.41 23.15 -27.88
N SER A 184 16.28 24.12 -27.60
CA SER A 184 17.44 24.41 -28.44
C SER A 184 18.49 23.31 -28.27
N GLY A 185 18.53 22.36 -29.21
CA GLY A 185 19.62 21.39 -29.35
C GLY A 185 19.28 19.93 -29.07
N CYS A 186 18.02 19.60 -28.80
CA CYS A 186 17.59 18.22 -28.66
C CYS A 186 17.27 17.61 -30.04
N ASN A 187 17.86 16.44 -30.34
CA ASN A 187 17.77 15.76 -31.65
C ASN A 187 16.83 14.53 -31.61
N TYR A 188 15.96 14.44 -30.60
CA TYR A 188 15.01 13.35 -30.46
C TYR A 188 13.67 13.72 -31.13
N THR A 189 13.04 12.76 -31.81
CA THR A 189 11.76 12.98 -32.49
C THR A 189 10.54 12.60 -31.65
N LEU A 190 10.76 11.97 -30.49
CA LEU A 190 9.71 11.43 -29.62
C LEU A 190 9.42 12.41 -28.47
N ASP A 191 8.15 12.73 -28.25
CA ASP A 191 7.72 13.57 -27.13
C ASP A 191 8.00 12.87 -25.78
N CYS A 192 8.51 13.60 -24.78
CA CYS A 192 8.83 13.03 -23.47
C CYS A 192 7.62 12.47 -22.75
N TYR A 193 6.44 13.07 -22.92
CA TYR A 193 5.22 12.49 -22.37
C TYR A 193 4.97 11.07 -22.89
N GLN A 194 5.14 10.84 -24.20
CA GLN A 194 4.96 9.52 -24.82
C GLN A 194 6.06 8.55 -24.39
N ALA A 195 7.33 8.99 -24.36
CA ALA A 195 8.46 8.17 -23.93
C ALA A 195 8.29 7.69 -22.47
N ILE A 196 7.94 8.61 -21.57
CA ILE A 196 7.69 8.33 -20.16
C ILE A 196 6.48 7.39 -20.03
N THR A 197 5.31 7.78 -20.55
CA THR A 197 4.10 6.97 -20.40
C THR A 197 4.24 5.58 -21.00
N SER A 198 4.89 5.43 -22.16
CA SER A 198 5.18 4.11 -22.75
C SER A 198 6.03 3.23 -21.84
N LYS A 199 7.04 3.80 -21.16
CA LYS A 199 7.86 3.07 -20.20
C LYS A 199 7.07 2.68 -18.95
N TYR A 200 6.23 3.58 -18.43
CA TYR A 200 5.40 3.32 -17.25
C TYR A 200 4.19 2.42 -17.52
N HIS A 201 3.69 2.39 -18.76
CA HIS A 201 2.56 1.54 -19.13
C HIS A 201 2.84 0.05 -18.90
N LYS A 202 4.11 -0.37 -19.08
CA LYS A 202 4.57 -1.72 -18.74
C LYS A 202 4.46 -2.06 -17.25
N TRP A 203 4.46 -1.04 -16.38
CA TRP A 203 4.39 -1.18 -14.93
C TRP A 203 2.98 -0.99 -14.36
N TYR A 204 2.07 -0.30 -15.06
CA TYR A 204 0.71 -0.07 -14.53
C TYR A 204 -0.08 -1.36 -14.33
N LEU A 205 0.02 -2.31 -15.27
CA LEU A 205 -0.70 -3.57 -15.19
C LEU A 205 -0.27 -4.43 -13.97
N PRO A 206 1.04 -4.70 -13.74
CA PRO A 206 1.45 -5.44 -12.54
C PRO A 206 1.12 -4.69 -11.24
N VAL A 207 1.23 -3.35 -11.22
CA VAL A 207 0.84 -2.56 -10.03
C VAL A 207 -0.67 -2.67 -9.77
N GLY A 208 -1.51 -2.60 -10.82
CA GLY A 208 -2.95 -2.76 -10.67
C GLY A 208 -3.33 -4.16 -10.17
N VAL A 209 -2.76 -5.21 -10.77
CA VAL A 209 -3.01 -6.61 -10.37
C VAL A 209 -2.59 -6.86 -8.92
N THR A 210 -1.38 -6.43 -8.53
CA THR A 210 -0.91 -6.56 -7.15
C THR A 210 -1.80 -5.79 -6.18
N SER A 211 -2.26 -4.59 -6.53
CA SER A 211 -3.19 -3.81 -5.71
C SER A 211 -4.53 -4.52 -5.49
N ILE A 212 -5.09 -5.15 -6.54
CA ILE A 212 -6.33 -5.93 -6.44
C ILE A 212 -6.15 -7.15 -5.56
N VAL A 213 -5.06 -7.91 -5.73
CA VAL A 213 -4.77 -9.10 -4.91
C VAL A 213 -4.61 -8.73 -3.45
N LEU A 214 -3.80 -7.71 -3.13
CA LEU A 214 -3.61 -7.23 -1.76
C LEU A 214 -4.90 -6.65 -1.17
N GLY A 215 -5.70 -5.95 -1.97
CA GLY A 215 -7.01 -5.45 -1.55
C GLY A 215 -7.97 -6.59 -1.21
N GLY A 216 -8.00 -7.63 -2.02
CA GLY A 216 -8.78 -8.85 -1.74
C GLY A 216 -8.34 -9.56 -0.47
N LEU A 217 -7.03 -9.72 -0.25
CA LEU A 217 -6.48 -10.29 0.98
C LEU A 217 -6.83 -9.45 2.21
N SER A 218 -6.73 -8.11 2.11
CA SER A 218 -7.09 -7.18 3.18
C SER A 218 -8.60 -7.26 3.50
N LEU A 219 -9.45 -7.40 2.49
CA LEU A 219 -10.89 -7.56 2.67
C LEU A 219 -11.22 -8.89 3.37
N ILE A 220 -10.56 -9.99 2.98
CA ILE A 220 -10.71 -11.28 3.67
C ILE A 220 -10.31 -11.13 5.14
N ASP A 221 -9.19 -10.44 5.42
CA ASP A 221 -8.71 -10.21 6.78
C ASP A 221 -9.73 -9.44 7.62
N ILE A 222 -10.28 -8.35 7.07
CA ILE A 222 -11.39 -7.57 7.67
C ILE A 222 -12.58 -8.47 7.99
N LEU A 223 -13.01 -9.33 7.04
CA LEU A 223 -14.13 -10.23 7.24
C LEU A 223 -13.88 -11.27 8.33
N VAL A 224 -12.66 -11.82 8.40
CA VAL A 224 -12.27 -12.77 9.45
C VAL A 224 -12.29 -12.09 10.83
N ILE A 225 -11.82 -10.84 10.94
CA ILE A 225 -11.91 -10.04 12.17
C ILE A 225 -13.37 -9.85 12.60
N CYS A 226 -14.25 -9.54 11.66
CA CYS A 226 -15.68 -9.35 11.96
C CYS A 226 -16.39 -10.63 12.41
N CYS A 227 -15.85 -11.81 12.08
CA CYS A 227 -16.42 -13.09 12.46
C CYS A 227 -15.98 -13.60 13.85
N LEU A 228 -15.04 -12.91 14.52
CA LEU A 228 -14.49 -13.24 15.84
C LEU A 228 -15.20 -12.53 17.00
#